data_AF-A0AAW1J882-F1
#
_entry.id   AF-A0AAW1J882-F1
#
_cell.length_a   1.000
_cell.length_b   1.000
_cell.length_c   1.000
_cell.angle_alpha   90.00
_cell.angle_beta   90.00
_cell.angle_gamma   90.00
#
_symmetry.space_group_name_H-M   'P 1'
#
loop_
_entity.id
_entity.type
_entity.pdbx_description
1 polymer ?
#
loop_
_entity_poly.entity_id
_entity_poly.type
_entity_poly.pdbx_seq_one_letter_code
_entity_poly.pdbx_strand_id
1 'polypeptide(L)'
;MGPSVNPILSRLQPVDPATIFRIFLSALRLAMSSPPPSLRDLKTSAQEQLEYMLTDDDDAPLLAACDKVKLEVRECTKTLFSNFCSLLESLSKEDKTTISKKVKLELLESNLSDLSWVCQISSKLEIMRDVVTFWSEVSNTLIRTLEDETSISETLEIKFKTIEVATKIIEAIGYGTVILPTAKRLHMVNLWLPFARSAKPIIDASSNDIDEQRTKSDIWKTLESALISIILALPSEYQADILSEWLGNKHIQYPDLTEAFEVWCYRSKVAKKRLASCVSPFESS
;
A
#
# COMPACT_ATOMS: atom_id res chain seq x y z
N MET A 1 -9.04 1.81 57.17
CA MET A 1 -10.14 1.69 56.19
C MET A 1 -10.66 0.27 56.21
N GLY A 2 -11.97 0.07 56.07
CA GLY A 2 -12.61 -1.24 56.26
C GLY A 2 -12.50 -2.17 55.04
N PRO A 3 -12.80 -3.48 55.20
CA PRO A 3 -12.68 -4.51 54.15
C PRO A 3 -13.56 -4.27 52.92
N SER A 4 -14.58 -3.40 53.01
CA SER A 4 -15.44 -2.98 51.89
C SER A 4 -14.73 -2.07 50.88
N VAL A 5 -13.58 -1.48 51.21
CA VAL A 5 -12.84 -0.53 50.36
C VAL A 5 -11.72 -1.23 49.57
N ASN A 6 -11.27 -2.41 50.02
CA ASN A 6 -10.23 -3.21 49.37
C ASN A 6 -10.54 -3.61 47.90
N PRO A 7 -11.79 -3.94 47.50
CA PRO A 7 -12.12 -4.20 46.10
C PRO A 7 -11.99 -2.97 45.20
N ILE A 8 -12.12 -1.77 45.77
CA ILE A 8 -12.01 -0.50 45.04
C ILE A 8 -10.54 -0.09 44.96
N LEU A 9 -9.77 -0.26 46.04
CA LEU A 9 -8.33 -0.01 46.06
C LEU A 9 -7.54 -0.98 45.18
N SER A 10 -7.98 -2.23 45.06
CA SER A 10 -7.37 -3.20 44.14
C SER A 10 -7.59 -2.85 42.66
N ARG A 11 -8.65 -2.09 42.32
CA ARG A 11 -8.84 -1.53 40.96
C ARG A 11 -7.92 -0.35 40.65
N LEU A 12 -7.35 0.27 41.69
CA LEU A 12 -6.39 1.37 41.59
C LEU A 12 -4.94 0.87 41.61
N GLN A 13 -4.71 -0.44 41.81
CA GLN A 13 -3.37 -0.97 41.66
C GLN A 13 -2.96 -0.94 40.18
N PRO A 14 -1.71 -0.56 39.88
CA PRO A 14 -1.21 -0.60 38.52
C PRO A 14 -1.35 -2.02 37.98
N VAL A 15 -2.02 -2.13 36.83
CA VAL A 15 -2.22 -3.41 36.14
C VAL A 15 -0.85 -3.98 35.79
N ASP A 16 -0.69 -5.29 36.01
CA ASP A 16 0.54 -6.00 35.67
C ASP A 16 0.95 -5.73 34.21
N PRO A 17 2.14 -5.16 33.96
CA PRO A 17 2.59 -4.80 32.61
C PRO A 17 2.61 -5.98 31.63
N ALA A 18 2.91 -7.20 32.11
CA ALA A 18 2.90 -8.39 31.27
C ALA A 18 1.48 -8.75 30.80
N THR A 19 0.48 -8.54 31.66
CA THR A 19 -0.93 -8.71 31.31
C THR A 19 -1.40 -7.68 30.29
N ILE A 20 -1.03 -6.40 30.45
CA ILE A 20 -1.33 -5.35 29.46
C ILE A 20 -0.74 -5.72 28.11
N PHE A 21 0.54 -6.12 28.08
CA PHE A 21 1.22 -6.49 26.84
C PHE A 21 0.55 -7.70 26.14
N ARG A 22 0.11 -8.70 26.90
CA ARG A 22 -0.63 -9.86 26.35
C ARG A 22 -1.98 -9.47 25.77
N ILE A 23 -2.70 -8.53 26.40
CA ILE A 23 -3.95 -7.98 25.86
C ILE A 23 -3.68 -7.26 24.54
N PHE A 24 -2.63 -6.43 24.49
CA PHE A 24 -2.23 -5.72 23.27
C PHE A 24 -1.93 -6.68 22.11
N LEU A 25 -1.12 -7.73 22.34
CA LEU A 25 -0.85 -8.75 21.31
C LEU A 25 -2.13 -9.50 20.87
N SER A 26 -3.07 -9.71 21.80
CA SER A 26 -4.34 -10.37 21.48
C SER A 26 -5.24 -9.48 20.62
N ALA A 27 -5.24 -8.16 20.89
CA ALA A 27 -5.91 -7.19 20.05
C ALA A 27 -5.30 -7.14 18.64
N LEU A 28 -3.97 -7.17 18.52
CA LEU A 28 -3.27 -7.23 17.21
C LEU A 28 -3.71 -8.46 16.40
N ARG A 29 -3.72 -9.64 17.02
CA ARG A 29 -4.18 -10.88 16.38
C ARG A 29 -5.63 -10.76 15.91
N LEU A 30 -6.51 -10.19 16.73
CA LEU A 30 -7.91 -10.00 16.36
C LEU A 30 -8.04 -9.03 15.19
N ALA A 31 -7.39 -7.87 15.26
CA ALA A 31 -7.39 -6.81 14.25
C ALA A 31 -6.89 -7.29 12.88
N MET A 32 -5.99 -8.27 12.85
CA MET A 32 -5.42 -8.85 11.63
C MET A 32 -6.05 -10.18 11.22
N SER A 33 -7.03 -10.67 11.98
CA SER A 33 -7.73 -11.92 11.68
C SER A 33 -8.92 -11.70 10.72
N SER A 34 -9.52 -12.80 10.28
CA SER A 34 -10.79 -12.81 9.54
C SER A 34 -11.91 -13.38 10.44
N PRO A 35 -12.38 -12.63 11.45
CA PRO A 35 -13.32 -13.16 12.42
C PRO A 35 -14.74 -13.27 11.83
N PRO A 36 -15.64 -14.04 12.48
CA PRO A 36 -17.04 -14.14 12.07
C PRO A 36 -17.74 -12.76 12.04
N PRO A 37 -18.85 -12.63 11.28
CA PRO A 37 -19.58 -11.37 11.15
C PRO A 37 -19.93 -10.70 12.48
N SER A 38 -20.26 -11.49 13.51
CA SER A 38 -20.61 -11.00 14.85
C SER A 38 -19.47 -10.30 15.60
N LEU A 39 -18.23 -10.42 15.13
CA LEU A 39 -17.04 -9.84 15.75
C LEU A 39 -16.38 -8.77 14.85
N ARG A 40 -17.01 -8.38 13.74
CA ARG A 40 -16.46 -7.36 12.83
C ARG A 40 -16.32 -6.00 13.52
N ASP A 41 -17.33 -5.57 14.26
CA ASP A 41 -17.28 -4.28 14.98
C ASP A 41 -16.13 -4.27 16.01
N LEU A 42 -15.90 -5.42 16.67
CA LEU A 42 -14.79 -5.57 17.60
C LEU A 42 -13.43 -5.53 16.89
N LYS A 43 -13.32 -6.12 15.70
CA LYS A 43 -12.12 -6.04 14.85
C LYS A 43 -11.85 -4.59 14.45
N THR A 44 -12.86 -3.89 13.94
CA THR A 44 -12.73 -2.48 13.53
C THR A 44 -12.31 -1.61 14.70
N SER A 45 -12.97 -1.75 15.86
CA SER A 45 -12.58 -1.03 17.08
C SER A 45 -11.15 -1.37 17.54
N ALA A 46 -10.73 -2.63 17.41
CA ALA A 46 -9.35 -3.01 17.70
C ALA A 46 -8.37 -2.37 16.70
N GLN A 47 -8.69 -2.33 15.41
CA GLN A 47 -7.88 -1.69 14.37
C GLN A 47 -7.71 -0.18 14.63
N GLU A 48 -8.80 0.52 14.95
CA GLU A 48 -8.79 1.95 15.29
C GLU A 48 -7.97 2.24 16.55
N GLN A 49 -8.17 1.44 17.60
CA GLN A 49 -7.45 1.63 18.87
C GLN A 49 -5.94 1.35 18.71
N LEU A 50 -5.58 0.31 17.97
CA LEU A 50 -4.19 -0.03 17.70
C LEU A 50 -3.51 0.99 16.79
N GLU A 51 -4.26 1.56 15.83
CA GLU A 51 -3.77 2.66 15.01
C GLU A 51 -3.43 3.84 15.90
N TYR A 52 -4.37 4.33 16.72
CA TYR A 52 -4.12 5.41 17.67
C TYR A 52 -2.88 5.16 18.56
N MET A 53 -2.78 3.97 19.16
CA MET A 53 -1.66 3.59 20.01
C MET A 53 -0.30 3.58 19.30
N LEU A 54 -0.28 3.39 17.98
CA LEU A 54 0.93 3.32 17.17
C LEU A 54 1.21 4.61 16.38
N THR A 55 0.28 5.58 16.39
CA THR A 55 0.39 6.85 15.67
C THR A 55 0.40 8.07 16.57
N ASP A 56 -0.58 8.20 17.44
CA ASP A 56 -0.92 9.46 18.12
C ASP A 56 -0.69 9.42 19.63
N ASP A 57 -0.53 8.23 20.20
CA ASP A 57 -0.23 8.04 21.62
C ASP A 57 1.22 8.42 21.96
N ASP A 58 1.42 8.99 23.15
CA ASP A 58 2.75 9.44 23.62
C ASP A 58 3.76 8.28 23.72
N ASP A 59 3.29 7.05 23.97
CA ASP A 59 4.13 5.85 24.08
C ASP A 59 4.35 5.15 22.72
N ALA A 60 3.82 5.67 21.60
CA ALA A 60 3.96 5.07 20.27
C ALA A 60 5.42 4.74 19.88
N PRO A 61 6.45 5.59 20.16
CA PRO A 61 7.84 5.25 19.86
C PRO A 61 8.35 4.00 20.60
N LEU A 62 7.85 3.75 21.81
CA LEU A 62 8.23 2.56 22.61
C LEU A 62 7.66 1.29 21.99
N LEU A 63 6.41 1.34 21.53
CA LEU A 63 5.76 0.23 20.84
C LEU A 63 6.41 -0.03 19.47
N ALA A 64 6.73 1.05 18.74
CA ALA A 64 7.41 0.96 17.45
C ALA A 64 8.82 0.37 17.54
N ALA A 65 9.53 0.58 18.66
CA ALA A 65 10.85 -0.01 18.90
C ALA A 65 10.79 -1.47 19.41
N CYS A 66 9.61 -2.00 19.75
CA CYS A 66 9.48 -3.30 20.38
C CYS A 66 9.52 -4.46 19.36
N ASP A 67 10.62 -5.22 19.36
CA ASP A 67 10.80 -6.37 18.46
C ASP A 67 9.71 -7.43 18.59
N LYS A 68 9.16 -7.64 19.80
CA LYS A 68 8.06 -8.59 20.00
C LYS A 68 6.79 -8.17 19.26
N VAL A 69 6.49 -6.87 19.22
CA VAL A 69 5.36 -6.33 18.47
C VAL A 69 5.61 -6.49 16.97
N LYS A 70 6.83 -6.15 16.49
CA LYS A 70 7.20 -6.34 15.08
C LYS A 70 7.10 -7.80 14.65
N LEU A 71 7.57 -8.74 15.48
CA LEU A 71 7.48 -10.18 15.21
C LEU A 71 6.03 -10.65 15.13
N GLU A 72 5.19 -10.25 16.08
CA GLU A 72 3.76 -10.61 16.09
C GLU A 72 3.05 -10.10 14.83
N VAL A 73 3.28 -8.84 14.45
CA VAL A 73 2.69 -8.27 13.22
C VAL A 73 3.19 -9.02 11.99
N ARG A 74 4.47 -9.38 11.90
CA ARG A 74 4.97 -10.20 10.79
C ARG A 74 4.30 -11.56 10.70
N GLU A 75 4.07 -12.22 11.82
CA GLU A 75 3.39 -13.53 11.86
C GLU A 75 1.93 -13.42 11.41
N CYS A 76 1.21 -12.43 11.90
CA CYS A 76 -0.17 -12.17 11.49
C CYS A 76 -0.25 -11.81 10.00
N THR A 77 0.66 -10.96 9.51
CA THR A 77 0.76 -10.54 8.12
C THR A 77 1.01 -11.72 7.18
N LYS A 78 1.85 -12.69 7.55
CA LYS A 78 2.05 -13.92 6.74
C LYS A 78 0.76 -14.71 6.53
N THR A 79 -0.08 -14.77 7.57
CA THR A 79 -1.38 -15.44 7.48
C THR A 79 -2.31 -14.70 6.53
N LEU A 80 -2.38 -13.37 6.64
CA LEU A 80 -3.13 -12.51 5.71
C LEU A 80 -2.67 -12.70 4.26
N PHE A 81 -1.35 -12.72 4.02
CA PHE A 81 -0.78 -12.95 2.68
C PHE A 81 -1.17 -14.30 2.10
N SER A 82 -1.08 -15.37 2.90
CA SER A 82 -1.47 -16.70 2.47
C SER A 82 -2.95 -16.77 2.10
N ASN A 83 -3.82 -16.13 2.89
CA ASN A 83 -5.25 -16.08 2.63
C ASN A 83 -5.55 -15.31 1.33
N PHE A 84 -4.89 -14.17 1.13
CA PHE A 84 -5.02 -13.37 -0.08
C PHE A 84 -4.58 -14.13 -1.34
N CYS A 85 -3.42 -14.79 -1.30
CA CYS A 85 -2.95 -15.62 -2.42
C CYS A 85 -3.93 -16.75 -2.74
N SER A 86 -4.37 -17.50 -1.73
CA SER A 86 -5.34 -18.59 -1.92
C SER A 86 -6.65 -18.07 -2.54
N LEU A 87 -7.09 -16.88 -2.15
CA LEU A 87 -8.29 -16.27 -2.68
C LEU A 87 -8.11 -15.87 -4.16
N LEU A 88 -7.01 -15.22 -4.50
CA LEU A 88 -6.67 -14.86 -5.89
C LEU A 88 -6.58 -16.09 -6.79
N GLU A 89 -5.91 -17.15 -6.34
CA GLU A 89 -5.85 -18.41 -7.09
C GLU A 89 -7.25 -19.01 -7.32
N SER A 90 -8.14 -18.90 -6.33
CA SER A 90 -9.51 -19.40 -6.42
C SER A 90 -10.44 -18.55 -7.31
N LEU A 91 -10.08 -17.28 -7.54
CA LEU A 91 -10.78 -16.37 -8.45
C LEU A 91 -10.27 -16.55 -9.89
N SER A 92 -8.98 -16.83 -10.05
CA SER A 92 -8.35 -17.09 -11.35
C SER A 92 -8.76 -18.42 -11.97
N LYS A 93 -9.10 -19.43 -11.15
CA LYS A 93 -9.59 -20.73 -11.62
C LYS A 93 -11.12 -20.67 -11.76
N GLU A 94 -11.66 -21.13 -12.90
CA GLU A 94 -13.08 -21.46 -13.04
C GLU A 94 -13.42 -22.71 -12.20
N ASP A 95 -13.30 -22.57 -10.89
CA ASP A 95 -13.45 -23.67 -9.98
C ASP A 95 -14.93 -23.86 -9.63
N LYS A 96 -15.40 -25.12 -9.67
CA LYS A 96 -16.74 -25.55 -9.24
C LYS A 96 -16.91 -25.50 -7.71
N THR A 97 -16.28 -24.52 -7.05
CA THR A 97 -16.35 -24.35 -5.60
C THR A 97 -17.77 -23.99 -5.17
N THR A 98 -18.18 -24.47 -4.00
CA THR A 98 -19.51 -24.23 -3.40
C THR A 98 -19.78 -22.74 -3.11
N ILE A 99 -18.73 -21.93 -2.96
CA ILE A 99 -18.82 -20.49 -2.66
C ILE A 99 -18.99 -19.71 -3.96
N SER A 100 -20.05 -18.89 -4.02
CA SER A 100 -20.33 -18.00 -5.15
C SER A 100 -19.19 -17.01 -5.38
N LYS A 101 -18.92 -16.69 -6.65
CA LYS A 101 -17.91 -15.71 -7.08
C LYS A 101 -18.09 -14.36 -6.37
N LYS A 102 -19.32 -13.90 -6.16
CA LYS A 102 -19.64 -12.68 -5.43
C LYS A 102 -19.06 -12.67 -4.01
N VAL A 103 -19.20 -13.79 -3.29
CA VAL A 103 -18.67 -13.92 -1.92
C VAL A 103 -17.13 -13.87 -1.93
N LYS A 104 -16.49 -14.46 -2.95
CA LYS A 104 -15.03 -14.36 -3.11
C LYS A 104 -14.56 -12.92 -3.35
N LEU A 105 -15.32 -12.14 -4.12
CA LEU A 105 -15.06 -10.72 -4.36
C LEU A 105 -15.22 -9.89 -3.08
N GLU A 106 -16.28 -10.12 -2.29
CA GLU A 106 -16.48 -9.48 -0.98
C GLU A 106 -15.33 -9.82 0.00
N LEU A 107 -14.86 -11.08 -0.01
CA LEU A 107 -13.69 -11.47 0.79
C LEU A 107 -12.42 -10.78 0.31
N LEU A 108 -12.26 -10.57 -1.01
CA LEU A 108 -11.09 -9.91 -1.58
C LEU A 108 -11.05 -8.45 -1.16
N GLU A 109 -12.18 -7.75 -1.25
CA GLU A 109 -12.36 -6.38 -0.75
C GLU A 109 -12.00 -6.26 0.73
N SER A 110 -12.48 -7.19 1.57
CA SER A 110 -12.14 -7.23 2.99
C SER A 110 -10.64 -7.45 3.22
N ASN A 111 -10.00 -8.33 2.47
CA ASN A 111 -8.54 -8.55 2.60
C ASN A 111 -7.75 -7.34 2.11
N LEU A 112 -8.19 -6.64 1.08
CA LEU A 112 -7.57 -5.38 0.63
C LEU A 112 -7.69 -4.28 1.68
N SER A 113 -8.84 -4.19 2.35
CA SER A 113 -9.03 -3.27 3.48
C SER A 113 -8.08 -3.60 4.64
N ASP A 114 -7.95 -4.88 4.98
CA ASP A 114 -6.97 -5.34 5.97
C ASP A 114 -5.53 -5.04 5.54
N LEU A 115 -5.18 -5.25 4.26
CA LEU A 115 -3.85 -4.90 3.73
C LEU A 115 -3.59 -3.39 3.79
N SER A 116 -4.60 -2.55 3.52
CA SER A 116 -4.48 -1.10 3.63
C SER A 116 -4.15 -0.68 5.07
N TRP A 117 -4.83 -1.29 6.05
CA TRP A 117 -4.53 -1.09 7.47
C TRP A 117 -3.15 -1.64 7.86
N VAL A 118 -2.77 -2.82 7.36
CA VAL A 118 -1.44 -3.40 7.60
C VAL A 118 -0.33 -2.52 7.03
N CYS A 119 -0.53 -1.85 5.90
CA CYS A 119 0.43 -0.87 5.37
C CYS A 119 0.66 0.29 6.35
N GLN A 120 -0.40 0.80 6.97
CA GLN A 120 -0.32 1.88 7.96
C GLN A 120 0.53 1.45 9.16
N ILE A 121 0.18 0.32 9.77
CA ILE A 121 0.89 -0.22 10.93
C ILE A 121 2.33 -0.60 10.59
N SER A 122 2.55 -1.26 9.45
CA SER A 122 3.88 -1.68 9.02
C SER A 122 4.80 -0.49 8.73
N SER A 123 4.26 0.64 8.29
CA SER A 123 5.00 1.89 8.12
C SER A 123 5.51 2.41 9.45
N LYS A 124 4.62 2.48 10.46
CA LYS A 124 4.96 2.93 11.82
C LYS A 124 5.94 2.01 12.54
N LEU A 125 5.85 0.71 12.28
CA LEU A 125 6.75 -0.31 12.84
C LEU A 125 8.06 -0.49 12.05
N GLU A 126 8.25 0.24 10.94
CA GLU A 126 9.41 0.13 10.05
C GLU A 126 9.62 -1.29 9.47
N ILE A 127 8.53 -2.00 9.19
CA ILE A 127 8.53 -3.37 8.63
C ILE A 127 7.88 -3.46 7.24
N MET A 128 7.69 -2.31 6.56
CA MET A 128 7.07 -2.24 5.22
C MET A 128 7.72 -3.12 4.16
N ARG A 129 8.99 -3.49 4.32
CA ARG A 129 9.71 -4.35 3.37
C ARG A 129 8.97 -5.65 3.07
N ASP A 130 8.36 -6.27 4.07
CA ASP A 130 7.65 -7.54 3.91
C ASP A 130 6.38 -7.35 3.06
N VAL A 131 5.64 -6.27 3.29
CA VAL A 131 4.43 -5.90 2.54
C VAL A 131 4.77 -5.53 1.09
N VAL A 132 5.79 -4.71 0.88
CA VAL A 132 6.24 -4.32 -0.46
C VAL A 132 6.69 -5.55 -1.26
N THR A 133 7.41 -6.49 -0.63
CA THR A 133 7.89 -7.71 -1.28
C THR A 133 6.72 -8.58 -1.72
N PHE A 134 5.79 -8.85 -0.81
CA PHE A 134 4.57 -9.60 -1.10
C PHE A 134 3.76 -8.95 -2.22
N TRP A 135 3.48 -7.65 -2.12
CA TRP A 135 2.67 -6.94 -3.11
C TRP A 135 3.30 -6.98 -4.50
N SER A 136 4.62 -6.82 -4.58
CA SER A 136 5.36 -6.91 -5.85
C SER A 136 5.20 -8.28 -6.52
N GLU A 137 5.03 -9.35 -5.74
CA GLU A 137 4.85 -10.72 -6.26
C GLU A 137 3.42 -10.97 -6.74
N VAL A 138 2.41 -10.46 -6.02
CA VAL A 138 0.99 -10.73 -6.32
C VAL A 138 0.35 -9.74 -7.30
N SER A 139 0.93 -8.56 -7.51
CA SER A 139 0.32 -7.47 -8.28
C SER A 139 -0.10 -7.87 -9.69
N ASN A 140 0.71 -8.64 -10.42
CA ASN A 140 0.38 -9.07 -11.78
C ASN A 140 -0.87 -9.93 -11.83
N THR A 141 -0.96 -10.89 -10.91
CA THR A 141 -2.10 -11.81 -10.81
C THR A 141 -3.35 -11.06 -10.40
N LEU A 142 -3.23 -10.13 -9.44
CA LEU A 142 -4.33 -9.28 -9.00
C LEU A 142 -4.89 -8.44 -10.16
N ILE A 143 -4.03 -7.70 -10.87
CA ILE A 143 -4.48 -6.82 -11.97
C ILE A 143 -5.15 -7.63 -13.08
N ARG A 144 -4.58 -8.77 -13.49
CA ARG A 144 -5.22 -9.66 -14.48
C ARG A 144 -6.60 -10.11 -14.01
N THR A 145 -6.69 -10.54 -12.75
CA THR A 145 -7.97 -10.94 -12.14
C THR A 145 -8.99 -9.81 -12.16
N LEU A 146 -8.60 -8.53 -12.08
CA LEU A 146 -9.52 -7.38 -12.11
C LEU A 146 -9.85 -6.87 -13.51
N GLU A 147 -9.00 -7.16 -14.50
CA GLU A 147 -9.20 -6.82 -15.91
C GLU A 147 -10.07 -7.84 -16.64
N ASP A 148 -9.96 -9.12 -16.28
CA ASP A 148 -10.78 -10.21 -16.84
C ASP A 148 -12.27 -10.12 -16.41
N GLU A 149 -12.57 -9.34 -15.37
CA GLU A 149 -13.92 -9.17 -14.85
C GLU A 149 -14.76 -8.23 -15.71
N THR A 150 -15.83 -8.79 -16.28
CA THR A 150 -16.75 -8.09 -17.18
C THR A 150 -17.69 -7.13 -16.46
N SER A 151 -17.90 -7.32 -15.15
CA SER A 151 -18.82 -6.54 -14.33
C SER A 151 -18.10 -5.37 -13.65
N ILE A 152 -18.21 -4.19 -14.28
CA ILE A 152 -17.64 -2.95 -13.74
C ILE A 152 -18.22 -2.63 -12.35
N SER A 153 -19.53 -2.81 -12.16
CA SER A 153 -20.20 -2.46 -10.89
C SER A 153 -19.76 -3.33 -9.72
N GLU A 154 -19.45 -4.60 -9.94
CA GLU A 154 -19.05 -5.53 -8.86
C GLU A 154 -17.56 -5.41 -8.50
N THR A 155 -16.74 -4.90 -9.42
CA THR A 155 -15.29 -4.75 -9.22
C THR A 155 -14.86 -3.33 -8.88
N LEU A 156 -15.74 -2.35 -8.94
CA LEU A 156 -15.39 -0.94 -8.74
C LEU A 156 -14.75 -0.71 -7.38
N GLU A 157 -15.40 -1.17 -6.30
CA GLU A 157 -14.88 -1.00 -4.94
C GLU A 157 -13.55 -1.72 -4.75
N ILE A 158 -13.42 -2.92 -5.32
CA ILE A 158 -12.18 -3.71 -5.28
C ILE A 158 -11.06 -3.01 -6.04
N LYS A 159 -11.34 -2.40 -7.20
CA LYS A 159 -10.37 -1.60 -7.96
C LYS A 159 -9.93 -0.38 -7.16
N PHE A 160 -10.86 0.30 -6.51
CA PHE A 160 -10.54 1.43 -5.64
C PHE A 160 -9.66 1.02 -4.46
N LYS A 161 -10.04 -0.04 -3.72
CA LYS A 161 -9.23 -0.59 -2.63
C LYS A 161 -7.87 -1.10 -3.08
N THR A 162 -7.78 -1.66 -4.28
CA THR A 162 -6.52 -2.07 -4.89
C THR A 162 -5.61 -0.87 -5.12
N ILE A 163 -6.14 0.24 -5.65
CA ILE A 163 -5.40 1.49 -5.81
C ILE A 163 -4.99 2.05 -4.45
N GLU A 164 -5.86 2.05 -3.45
CA GLU A 164 -5.54 2.53 -2.10
C GLU A 164 -4.31 1.81 -1.51
N VAL A 165 -4.29 0.48 -1.59
CA VAL A 165 -3.15 -0.35 -1.14
C VAL A 165 -1.90 -0.09 -2.00
N ALA A 166 -2.07 -0.04 -3.32
CA ALA A 166 -0.97 0.22 -4.24
C ALA A 166 -0.31 1.58 -3.98
N THR A 167 -1.10 2.62 -3.72
CA THR A 167 -0.60 3.96 -3.41
C THR A 167 0.33 3.94 -2.21
N LYS A 168 -0.08 3.34 -1.08
CA LYS A 168 0.76 3.24 0.13
C LYS A 168 2.08 2.50 -0.13
N ILE A 169 2.04 1.47 -0.97
CA ILE A 169 3.20 0.63 -1.29
C ILE A 169 4.14 1.31 -2.28
N ILE A 170 3.59 1.96 -3.31
CA ILE A 170 4.35 2.72 -4.30
C ILE A 170 4.97 3.96 -3.66
N GLU A 171 4.27 4.60 -2.71
CA GLU A 171 4.81 5.67 -1.87
C GLU A 171 6.04 5.20 -1.08
N ALA A 172 5.93 4.06 -0.39
CA ALA A 172 7.05 3.49 0.36
C ALA A 172 8.26 3.18 -0.54
N ILE A 173 8.05 2.78 -1.80
CA ILE A 173 9.12 2.57 -2.78
C ILE A 173 9.69 3.91 -3.28
N GLY A 174 8.81 4.85 -3.67
CA GLY A 174 9.15 6.12 -4.30
C GLY A 174 9.92 7.06 -3.39
N TYR A 175 9.56 7.12 -2.11
CA TYR A 175 10.23 7.95 -1.12
C TYR A 175 11.39 7.24 -0.41
N GLY A 176 11.72 6.01 -0.81
CA GLY A 176 12.90 5.30 -0.34
C GLY A 176 12.77 4.62 1.02
N THR A 177 11.57 4.58 1.62
CA THR A 177 11.27 3.78 2.83
C THR A 177 11.61 2.32 2.61
N VAL A 178 11.32 1.79 1.42
CA VAL A 178 11.73 0.45 0.99
C VAL A 178 12.50 0.54 -0.32
N ILE A 179 13.81 0.25 -0.24
CA ILE A 179 14.67 0.21 -1.42
C ILE A 179 14.51 -1.12 -2.14
N LEU A 180 14.08 -1.05 -3.41
CA LEU A 180 14.00 -2.17 -4.34
C LEU A 180 15.08 -2.08 -5.43
N PRO A 181 15.55 -3.23 -5.97
CA PRO A 181 16.38 -3.25 -7.16
C PRO A 181 15.70 -2.52 -8.33
N THR A 182 16.50 -1.91 -9.22
CA THR A 182 16.01 -1.16 -10.38
C THR A 182 15.01 -1.94 -11.23
N ALA A 183 15.27 -3.22 -11.50
CA ALA A 183 14.37 -4.07 -12.28
C ALA A 183 12.98 -4.20 -11.62
N LYS A 184 12.91 -4.33 -10.29
CA LYS A 184 11.64 -4.38 -9.55
C LYS A 184 10.94 -3.02 -9.55
N ARG A 185 11.67 -1.92 -9.38
CA ARG A 185 11.11 -0.56 -9.46
C ARG A 185 10.48 -0.27 -10.83
N LEU A 186 11.20 -0.62 -11.90
CA LEU A 186 10.70 -0.51 -13.27
C LEU A 186 9.45 -1.37 -13.48
N HIS A 187 9.47 -2.62 -13.01
CA HIS A 187 8.31 -3.51 -13.10
C HIS A 187 7.07 -2.90 -12.42
N MET A 188 7.22 -2.34 -11.22
CA MET A 188 6.13 -1.68 -10.52
C MET A 188 5.57 -0.49 -11.31
N VAL A 189 6.43 0.36 -11.90
CA VAL A 189 5.96 1.48 -12.73
C VAL A 189 5.19 0.98 -13.95
N ASN A 190 5.75 0.02 -14.70
CA ASN A 190 5.13 -0.50 -15.92
C ASN A 190 3.80 -1.21 -15.66
N LEU A 191 3.61 -1.75 -14.46
CA LEU A 191 2.38 -2.43 -14.07
C LEU A 191 1.31 -1.44 -13.60
N TRP A 192 1.68 -0.52 -12.71
CA TRP A 192 0.71 0.35 -12.03
C TRP A 192 0.32 1.58 -12.85
N LEU A 193 1.20 2.08 -13.72
CA LEU A 193 0.93 3.27 -14.53
C LEU A 193 -0.21 3.03 -15.55
N PRO A 194 -0.26 1.92 -16.32
CA PRO A 194 -1.40 1.61 -17.18
C PRO A 194 -2.69 1.33 -16.39
N PHE A 195 -2.59 0.57 -15.30
CA PHE A 195 -3.75 0.22 -14.48
C PHE A 195 -4.39 1.45 -13.81
N ALA A 196 -3.59 2.35 -13.23
CA ALA A 196 -4.09 3.57 -12.62
C ALA A 196 -4.77 4.49 -13.65
N ARG A 197 -4.23 4.56 -14.87
CA ARG A 197 -4.83 5.32 -15.97
C ARG A 197 -6.20 4.76 -16.39
N SER A 198 -6.36 3.44 -16.45
CA SER A 198 -7.64 2.82 -16.83
C SER A 198 -8.66 2.88 -15.69
N ALA A 199 -8.21 2.73 -14.44
CA ALA A 199 -9.08 2.69 -13.26
C ALA A 199 -9.61 4.08 -12.86
N LYS A 200 -8.79 5.13 -12.94
CA LYS A 200 -9.14 6.49 -12.49
C LYS A 200 -10.49 7.02 -13.00
N PRO A 201 -10.77 7.07 -14.31
CA PRO A 201 -12.04 7.63 -14.80
C PRO A 201 -13.26 6.84 -14.33
N ILE A 202 -13.12 5.53 -14.10
CA ILE A 202 -14.20 4.64 -13.64
C ILE A 202 -14.50 4.92 -12.16
N ILE A 203 -13.46 5.05 -11.34
CA ILE A 203 -13.56 5.28 -9.90
C ILE A 203 -14.04 6.71 -9.59
N ASP A 204 -13.56 7.70 -10.34
CA ASP A 204 -13.94 9.10 -10.14
C ASP A 204 -15.41 9.35 -10.50
N ALA A 205 -16.00 8.53 -11.37
CA ALA A 205 -17.42 8.61 -11.75
C ALA A 205 -18.39 8.00 -10.71
N SER A 206 -17.89 7.28 -9.69
CA SER A 206 -18.73 6.40 -8.86
C SER A 206 -19.44 7.07 -7.67
N SER A 207 -19.05 8.29 -7.29
CA SER A 207 -19.63 8.98 -6.14
C SER A 207 -19.67 10.50 -6.33
N ASN A 208 -20.76 11.11 -5.87
CA ASN A 208 -20.97 12.56 -5.83
C ASN A 208 -20.71 13.14 -4.44
N ASP A 209 -20.34 12.32 -3.46
CA ASP A 209 -20.03 12.81 -2.12
C ASP A 209 -18.70 13.58 -2.10
N ILE A 210 -18.68 14.74 -1.44
CA ILE A 210 -17.55 15.67 -1.47
C ILE A 210 -16.36 15.10 -0.69
N ASP A 211 -16.60 14.45 0.45
CA ASP A 211 -15.53 13.93 1.31
C ASP A 211 -14.90 12.68 0.69
N GLU A 212 -15.70 11.81 0.08
CA GLU A 212 -15.20 10.70 -0.71
C GLU A 212 -14.38 11.16 -1.93
N GLN A 213 -14.85 12.20 -2.65
CA GLN A 213 -14.12 12.77 -3.78
C GLN A 213 -12.78 13.37 -3.37
N ARG A 214 -12.74 14.05 -2.21
CA ARG A 214 -11.50 14.58 -1.65
C ARG A 214 -10.51 13.46 -1.34
N THR A 215 -10.97 12.42 -0.66
CA THR A 215 -10.15 11.24 -0.31
C THR A 215 -9.58 10.57 -1.57
N LYS A 216 -10.42 10.35 -2.59
CA LYS A 216 -9.98 9.83 -3.90
C LYS A 216 -8.93 10.74 -4.55
N SER A 217 -9.16 12.05 -4.55
CA SER A 217 -8.23 13.04 -5.10
C SER A 217 -6.85 12.94 -4.44
N ASP A 218 -6.82 12.83 -3.12
CA ASP A 218 -5.57 12.74 -2.35
C ASP A 218 -4.84 11.43 -2.65
N ILE A 219 -5.55 10.29 -2.75
CA ILE A 219 -4.96 9.00 -3.15
C ILE A 219 -4.32 9.09 -4.54
N TRP A 220 -4.99 9.71 -5.52
CA TRP A 220 -4.45 9.85 -6.87
C TRP A 220 -3.21 10.75 -6.92
N LYS A 221 -3.21 11.88 -6.21
CA LYS A 221 -2.05 12.78 -6.13
C LYS A 221 -0.84 12.11 -5.48
N THR A 222 -1.07 11.36 -4.40
CA THR A 222 0.00 10.60 -3.73
C THR A 222 0.57 9.54 -4.65
N LEU A 223 -0.29 8.79 -5.37
CA LEU A 223 0.15 7.78 -6.33
C LEU A 223 1.00 8.39 -7.46
N GLU A 224 0.54 9.49 -8.05
CA GLU A 224 1.26 10.22 -9.09
C GLU A 224 2.63 10.71 -8.59
N SER A 225 2.67 11.37 -7.44
CA SER A 225 3.92 11.87 -6.82
C SER A 225 4.92 10.75 -6.54
N ALA A 226 4.42 9.60 -6.06
CA ALA A 226 5.24 8.44 -5.81
C ALA A 226 5.79 7.81 -7.09
N LEU A 227 4.96 7.69 -8.15
CA LEU A 227 5.40 7.21 -9.47
C LEU A 227 6.46 8.13 -10.08
N ILE A 228 6.26 9.45 -10.03
CA ILE A 228 7.25 10.46 -10.45
C ILE A 228 8.58 10.24 -9.72
N SER A 229 8.53 10.05 -8.40
CA SER A 229 9.72 9.83 -7.57
C SER A 229 10.46 8.55 -7.96
N ILE A 230 9.75 7.46 -8.25
CA ILE A 230 10.36 6.22 -8.75
C ILE A 230 11.02 6.45 -10.11
N ILE A 231 10.30 7.06 -11.06
CA ILE A 231 10.79 7.31 -12.44
C ILE A 231 12.07 8.15 -12.41
N LEU A 232 12.09 9.24 -11.63
CA LEU A 232 13.25 10.10 -11.47
C LEU A 232 14.50 9.40 -10.93
N ALA A 233 14.30 8.30 -10.20
CA ALA A 233 15.36 7.48 -9.63
C ALA A 233 15.73 6.26 -10.50
N LEU A 234 15.11 6.05 -11.65
CA LEU A 234 15.48 5.01 -12.61
C LEU A 234 16.70 5.44 -13.45
N PRO A 235 17.48 4.51 -14.00
CA PRO A 235 18.42 4.80 -15.08
C PRO A 235 17.78 5.52 -16.27
N SER A 236 18.58 6.34 -16.97
CA SER A 236 18.10 7.19 -18.07
C SER A 236 17.53 6.41 -19.26
N GLU A 237 17.99 5.19 -19.49
CA GLU A 237 17.45 4.32 -20.55
C GLU A 237 15.97 4.03 -20.31
N TYR A 238 15.62 3.60 -19.09
CA TYR A 238 14.24 3.30 -18.73
C TYR A 238 13.37 4.55 -18.66
N GLN A 239 13.92 5.70 -18.24
CA GLN A 239 13.17 6.96 -18.28
C GLN A 239 12.77 7.34 -19.72
N ALA A 240 13.65 7.11 -20.69
CA ALA A 240 13.36 7.37 -22.10
C ALA A 240 12.28 6.41 -22.67
N ASP A 241 12.33 5.14 -22.28
CA ASP A 241 11.31 4.16 -22.67
C ASP A 241 9.92 4.54 -22.13
N ILE A 242 9.85 4.88 -20.84
CA ILE A 242 8.59 5.31 -20.18
C ILE A 242 8.07 6.61 -20.80
N LEU A 243 8.94 7.57 -21.12
CA LEU A 243 8.54 8.79 -21.84
C LEU A 243 7.93 8.46 -23.20
N SER A 244 8.58 7.60 -23.96
CA SER A 244 8.12 7.21 -25.31
C SER A 244 6.73 6.58 -25.25
N GLU A 245 6.50 5.70 -24.28
CA GLU A 245 5.20 5.11 -24.03
C GLU A 245 4.16 6.14 -23.58
N TRP A 246 4.52 7.03 -22.65
CA TRP A 246 3.63 8.06 -22.12
C TRP A 246 3.16 9.03 -23.22
N LEU A 247 4.07 9.49 -24.08
CA LEU A 247 3.73 10.34 -25.24
C LEU A 247 2.92 9.61 -26.31
N GLY A 248 3.12 8.30 -26.47
CA GLY A 248 2.38 7.47 -27.42
C GLY A 248 0.92 7.22 -27.02
N ASN A 249 0.55 7.49 -25.77
CA ASN A 249 -0.80 7.27 -25.27
C ASN A 249 -1.75 8.41 -25.65
N LYS A 250 -2.94 8.07 -26.18
CA LYS A 250 -3.95 9.03 -26.66
C LYS A 250 -4.56 9.91 -25.57
N HIS A 251 -4.43 9.53 -24.30
CA HIS A 251 -5.05 10.19 -23.14
C HIS A 251 -3.99 10.59 -22.12
N ILE A 252 -3.21 11.64 -22.43
CA ILE A 252 -2.20 12.24 -21.53
C ILE A 252 -2.91 13.07 -20.43
N GLN A 253 -3.82 12.46 -19.67
CA GLN A 253 -4.53 13.14 -18.57
C GLN A 253 -4.02 12.71 -17.20
N TYR A 254 -3.76 11.42 -17.01
CA TYR A 254 -3.27 10.89 -15.74
C TYR A 254 -2.46 9.60 -15.95
N PRO A 255 -1.40 9.36 -15.15
CA PRO A 255 -0.73 10.35 -14.32
C PRO A 255 -0.04 11.43 -15.17
N ASP A 256 0.01 12.66 -14.65
CA ASP A 256 0.83 13.73 -15.21
C ASP A 256 2.28 13.49 -14.82
N LEU A 257 3.11 13.13 -15.81
CA LEU A 257 4.53 12.84 -15.61
C LEU A 257 5.43 13.98 -16.10
N THR A 258 4.84 15.15 -16.41
CA THR A 258 5.56 16.30 -16.95
C THR A 258 6.75 16.68 -16.08
N GLU A 259 6.55 16.79 -14.77
CA GLU A 259 7.62 17.13 -13.82
C GLU A 259 8.81 16.15 -13.92
N ALA A 260 8.52 14.84 -13.93
CA ALA A 260 9.56 13.81 -14.01
C ALA A 260 10.43 14.01 -15.26
N PHE A 261 9.78 14.27 -16.40
CA PHE A 261 10.46 14.40 -17.68
C PHE A 261 11.13 15.76 -17.89
N GLU A 262 10.61 16.84 -17.33
CA GLU A 262 11.29 18.14 -17.32
C GLU A 262 12.60 18.08 -16.54
N VAL A 263 12.57 17.48 -15.35
CA VAL A 263 13.76 17.28 -14.51
C VAL A 263 14.76 16.36 -15.21
N TRP A 264 14.30 15.27 -15.83
CA TRP A 264 15.15 14.39 -16.64
C TRP A 264 15.80 15.11 -17.82
N CYS A 265 15.03 15.88 -18.60
CA CYS A 265 15.53 16.66 -19.73
C CYS A 265 16.59 17.67 -19.28
N TYR A 266 16.36 18.36 -18.16
CA TYR A 266 17.32 19.28 -17.57
C TYR A 266 18.63 18.56 -17.18
N ARG A 267 18.54 17.44 -16.46
CA ARG A 267 19.71 16.62 -16.06
C ARG A 267 20.51 16.15 -17.28
N SER A 268 19.83 15.65 -18.30
CA SER A 268 20.43 15.18 -19.56
C SER A 268 21.11 16.32 -20.33
N LYS A 269 20.48 17.50 -20.39
CA LYS A 269 21.06 18.71 -21.02
C LYS A 269 22.32 19.19 -20.29
N VAL A 270 22.30 19.20 -18.96
CA VAL A 270 23.46 19.58 -18.13
C VAL A 270 24.60 18.57 -18.30
N ALA A 271 24.30 17.27 -18.28
CA ALA A 271 25.29 16.22 -18.50
C ALA A 271 25.97 16.36 -19.87
N LYS A 272 25.19 16.59 -20.94
CA LYS A 272 25.72 16.83 -22.29
C LYS A 272 26.65 18.04 -22.35
N LYS A 273 26.30 19.16 -21.70
CA LYS A 273 27.16 20.35 -21.62
C LYS A 273 28.49 20.06 -20.93
N ARG A 274 28.47 19.31 -19.82
CA ARG A 274 29.69 18.92 -19.07
C ARG A 274 30.60 18.01 -19.88
N LEU A 275 30.02 17.06 -20.63
CA LEU A 275 30.79 16.19 -21.52
C LEU A 275 31.43 16.97 -22.68
N ALA A 276 30.68 17.90 -23.29
CA ALA A 276 31.21 18.73 -24.37
C ALA A 276 32.42 19.58 -23.93
N SER A 277 32.42 20.09 -22.68
CA SER A 277 33.58 20.81 -22.12
C SER A 277 34.79 19.93 -21.79
N CYS A 278 34.61 18.61 -21.65
CA CYS A 278 35.72 17.68 -21.39
C CYS A 278 36.43 17.23 -22.67
N VAL A 279 35.76 17.28 -23.83
CA VAL A 279 36.31 16.85 -25.13
C VAL A 279 37.14 17.96 -25.79
N SER A 280 37.13 19.19 -25.27
CA SER A 280 37.74 20.37 -25.89
C SER A 280 39.19 20.76 -25.49
N PRO A 281 40.12 19.89 -25.00
CA PRO A 281 41.52 20.30 -24.86
C PRO A 281 42.58 19.54 -25.67
N PHE A 282 42.24 18.81 -26.76
CA PHE A 282 43.26 18.08 -27.56
C PHE A 282 43.40 18.47 -29.03
N GLU A 283 42.69 19.48 -29.53
CA GLU A 283 42.84 19.98 -30.91
C GLU A 283 43.35 21.43 -30.93
N SER A 284 44.55 21.67 -30.41
CA SER A 284 45.38 22.84 -30.80
C SER A 284 46.83 22.61 -30.40
N SER A 285 47.62 22.00 -31.28
CA SER A 285 49.09 22.05 -31.29
C SER A 285 49.57 21.92 -32.72
#